data_AF-Q8IS98-F1
#
_entry.id   AF-Q8IS98-F1
#
_cell.length_a   1.000
_cell.length_b   1.000
_cell.length_c   1.000
_cell.angle_alpha   90.00
_cell.angle_beta   90.00
_cell.angle_gamma   90.00
#
_symmetry.space_group_name_H-M   'P 1'
#
loop_
_entity.id
_entity.type
_entity.pdbx_description
1 polymer ?
#
loop_
_entity_poly.entity_id
_entity_poly.type
_entity_poly.pdbx_seq_one_letter_code
_entity_poly.pdbx_strand_id
1 'polypeptide(L)'
;MLRRSPTLLRVSPFSLYMKDLAKNGTLQNDRNPAKTASRLYRKLSEPEKMALQKRAARVSYPALDAYNRFQKEYAHRFLHLSNKKRQREVSKLWAELKKNGTVKVPKAPKAAKSASSKVKTAAKTAKKTTAARK
;
A
#
# COMPACT_ATOMS: atom_id res chain seq x y z
N MET A 1 -23.82 -17.47 1.30
CA MET A 1 -22.69 -17.41 2.28
C MET A 1 -21.63 -16.42 1.79
N LEU A 2 -21.43 -15.29 2.47
CA LEU A 2 -20.29 -14.41 2.18
C LEU A 2 -19.01 -15.14 2.61
N ARG A 3 -18.18 -15.57 1.65
CA ARG A 3 -16.82 -16.03 1.93
C ARG A 3 -16.03 -14.85 2.51
N ARG A 4 -15.99 -14.72 3.83
CA ARG A 4 -15.15 -13.72 4.50
C ARG A 4 -13.71 -14.07 4.16
N SER A 5 -12.96 -13.13 3.59
CA SER A 5 -11.51 -13.33 3.47
C SER A 5 -10.97 -13.47 4.89
N PRO A 6 -10.31 -14.59 5.24
CA PRO A 6 -9.87 -14.86 6.61
C PRO A 6 -8.84 -13.83 7.11
N THR A 7 -8.21 -13.09 6.19
CA THR A 7 -7.25 -12.04 6.50
C THR A 7 -7.86 -10.66 6.25
N LEU A 8 -7.95 -9.86 7.31
CA LEU A 8 -8.24 -8.43 7.22
C LEU A 8 -7.02 -7.72 6.63
N LEU A 9 -6.99 -7.59 5.32
CA LEU A 9 -5.96 -6.83 4.61
C LEU A 9 -6.29 -5.34 4.69
N ARG A 10 -5.27 -4.49 4.96
CA ARG A 10 -5.41 -3.03 4.95
C ARG A 10 -5.88 -2.49 3.59
N VAL A 11 -5.48 -3.13 2.50
CA VAL A 11 -5.90 -2.81 1.13
C VAL A 11 -6.50 -4.06 0.52
N SER A 12 -7.66 -3.91 -0.10
CA SER A 12 -8.25 -5.02 -0.84
C SER A 12 -7.41 -5.34 -2.10
N PRO A 13 -7.25 -6.62 -2.48
CA PRO A 13 -6.58 -6.98 -3.73
C PRO A 13 -7.22 -6.30 -4.96
N PHE A 14 -8.54 -6.10 -4.92
CA PHE A 14 -9.28 -5.37 -5.95
C PHE A 14 -8.87 -3.89 -6.05
N SER A 15 -8.69 -3.21 -4.91
CA SER A 15 -8.23 -1.81 -4.89
C SER A 15 -6.83 -1.66 -5.50
N LEU A 16 -5.94 -2.63 -5.27
CA LEU A 16 -4.64 -2.67 -5.95
C LEU A 16 -4.78 -2.88 -7.44
N TYR A 17 -5.66 -3.79 -7.86
CA TYR A 17 -5.91 -4.03 -9.27
C TYR A 17 -6.47 -2.80 -9.98
N MET A 18 -7.43 -2.09 -9.38
CA MET A 18 -7.92 -0.81 -9.93
C MET A 18 -6.81 0.22 -10.08
N LYS A 19 -5.91 0.31 -9.09
CA LYS A 19 -4.75 1.21 -9.17
C LYS A 19 -3.82 0.86 -10.32
N ASP A 20 -3.57 -0.43 -10.54
CA ASP A 20 -2.75 -0.90 -11.66
C ASP A 20 -3.43 -0.59 -13.01
N LEU A 21 -4.73 -0.82 -13.14
CA LEU A 21 -5.49 -0.47 -14.36
C LEU A 21 -5.53 1.04 -14.62
N ALA A 22 -5.67 1.86 -13.59
CA ALA A 22 -5.61 3.31 -13.70
C ALA A 22 -4.23 3.79 -14.17
N LYS A 23 -3.15 3.16 -13.65
CA LYS A 23 -1.78 3.45 -14.08
C LYS A 23 -1.51 3.03 -15.53
N ASN A 24 -2.09 1.91 -15.96
CA ASN A 24 -1.95 1.42 -17.33
C ASN A 24 -2.83 2.18 -18.34
N GLY A 25 -3.66 3.13 -17.89
CA GLY A 25 -4.57 3.88 -18.75
C GLY A 25 -5.82 3.12 -19.20
N THR A 26 -5.99 1.85 -18.80
CA THR A 26 -7.13 1.01 -19.24
C THR A 26 -8.49 1.55 -18.78
N LEU A 27 -8.50 2.36 -17.72
CA LEU A 27 -9.71 3.00 -17.19
C LEU A 27 -9.89 4.45 -17.65
N GLN A 28 -8.95 4.98 -18.43
CA GLN A 28 -9.08 6.35 -18.95
C GLN A 28 -10.22 6.39 -19.98
N ASN A 29 -11.09 7.38 -19.85
CA ASN A 29 -12.28 7.59 -20.69
C ASN A 29 -13.41 6.56 -20.52
N ASP A 30 -13.27 5.59 -19.60
CA ASP A 30 -14.38 4.70 -19.29
C ASP A 30 -15.46 5.46 -18.51
N ARG A 31 -16.71 5.40 -18.96
CA ARG A 31 -17.86 6.01 -18.27
C ARG A 31 -18.13 5.34 -16.92
N ASN A 32 -17.78 4.06 -16.78
CA ASN A 32 -17.97 3.33 -15.53
C ASN A 32 -16.74 2.45 -15.19
N PRO A 33 -15.64 3.08 -14.74
CA PRO A 33 -14.38 2.37 -14.53
C PRO A 33 -14.50 1.31 -13.43
N ALA A 34 -15.35 1.52 -12.42
CA ALA A 34 -15.55 0.55 -11.35
C ALA A 34 -16.22 -0.74 -11.86
N LYS A 35 -17.25 -0.62 -12.70
CA LYS A 35 -17.93 -1.78 -13.30
C LYS A 35 -16.99 -2.55 -14.23
N THR A 36 -16.22 -1.84 -15.06
CA THR A 36 -15.24 -2.46 -15.96
C THR A 36 -14.11 -3.14 -15.18
N ALA A 37 -13.55 -2.48 -14.18
CA ALA A 37 -12.51 -3.07 -13.33
C ALA A 37 -13.01 -4.32 -12.61
N SER A 38 -14.25 -4.31 -12.08
CA SER A 38 -14.87 -5.48 -11.45
C SER A 38 -15.01 -6.64 -12.43
N ARG A 39 -15.50 -6.38 -13.65
CA ARG A 39 -15.62 -7.38 -14.72
C ARG A 39 -14.25 -7.98 -15.07
N LEU A 40 -13.23 -7.15 -15.25
CA LEU A 40 -11.88 -7.60 -15.57
C LEU A 40 -11.26 -8.39 -14.41
N TYR A 41 -11.44 -7.93 -13.17
CA TYR A 41 -10.93 -8.60 -11.97
C TYR A 41 -11.51 -10.00 -11.80
N ARG A 42 -12.80 -10.20 -12.12
CA ARG A 42 -13.45 -11.52 -12.08
C ARG A 42 -12.89 -12.48 -13.11
N LYS A 43 -12.41 -11.98 -14.25
CA LYS A 43 -11.79 -12.76 -15.32
C LYS A 43 -10.32 -13.13 -15.05
N LEU A 44 -9.70 -12.56 -14.02
CA LEU A 44 -8.34 -12.93 -13.63
C LEU A 44 -8.28 -14.41 -13.25
N SER A 45 -7.18 -15.05 -13.64
CA SER A 45 -6.84 -16.39 -13.21
C SER A 45 -6.56 -16.43 -11.69
N GLU A 46 -6.70 -17.60 -11.07
CA GLU A 46 -6.40 -17.76 -9.65
C GLU A 46 -4.94 -17.41 -9.29
N PRO A 47 -3.91 -17.77 -10.09
CA PRO A 47 -2.54 -17.33 -9.84
C PRO A 47 -2.38 -15.80 -9.80
N GLU A 48 -3.07 -15.07 -10.68
CA GLU A 48 -3.03 -13.60 -10.72
C GLU A 48 -3.72 -13.00 -9.48
N LYS A 49 -4.86 -13.54 -9.07
CA LYS A 49 -5.53 -13.13 -7.83
C LYS A 49 -4.65 -13.38 -6.60
N MET A 50 -3.99 -14.54 -6.54
CA MET A 50 -3.04 -14.87 -5.46
C MET A 50 -1.84 -13.92 -5.45
N ALA A 51 -1.32 -13.53 -6.62
CA ALA A 51 -0.27 -12.53 -6.73
C ALA A 51 -0.72 -11.16 -6.21
N LEU A 52 -1.95 -10.73 -6.54
CA LEU A 52 -2.54 -9.49 -6.02
C LEU A 52 -2.75 -9.55 -4.51
N GLN A 53 -3.20 -10.68 -3.96
CA GLN A 53 -3.32 -10.88 -2.51
C GLN A 53 -1.97 -10.76 -1.80
N LYS A 54 -0.92 -11.42 -2.32
CA LYS A 54 0.45 -11.31 -1.79
C LYS A 54 0.98 -9.89 -1.85
N ARG A 55 0.66 -9.13 -2.91
CA ARG A 55 1.01 -7.70 -3.00
C ARG A 55 0.24 -6.87 -1.98
N ALA A 56 -1.07 -7.09 -1.86
CA ALA A 56 -1.95 -6.40 -0.91
C ALA A 56 -1.49 -6.58 0.54
N ALA A 57 -1.10 -7.79 0.93
CA ALA A 57 -0.56 -8.09 2.26
C ALA A 57 0.72 -7.31 2.61
N ARG A 58 1.50 -6.87 1.62
CA ARG A 58 2.74 -6.11 1.83
C ARG A 58 2.52 -4.60 1.90
N VAL A 59 1.33 -4.11 1.53
CA VAL A 59 1.07 -2.66 1.53
C VAL A 59 0.85 -2.19 2.96
N SER A 60 1.69 -1.26 3.39
CA SER A 60 1.57 -0.56 4.67
C SER A 60 1.37 0.94 4.44
N TYR A 61 0.69 1.58 5.39
CA TYR A 61 0.49 3.04 5.41
C TYR A 61 1.09 3.60 6.69
N PRO A 62 2.43 3.71 6.77
CA PRO A 62 3.09 4.11 8.01
C PRO A 62 2.67 5.51 8.49
N ALA A 63 2.32 6.41 7.58
CA ALA A 63 1.78 7.74 7.92
C ALA A 63 0.44 7.66 8.65
N LEU A 64 -0.46 6.80 8.17
CA LEU A 64 -1.76 6.58 8.80
C LEU A 64 -1.58 5.83 10.12
N ASP A 65 -0.69 4.85 10.19
CA ASP A 65 -0.41 4.12 11.41
C ASP A 65 0.19 5.03 12.49
N ALA A 66 1.09 5.94 12.11
CA ALA A 66 1.64 6.94 13.02
C ALA A 66 0.55 7.92 13.50
N TYR A 67 -0.32 8.38 12.60
CA TYR A 67 -1.45 9.22 12.98
C TYR A 67 -2.42 8.51 13.93
N ASN A 68 -2.74 7.23 13.68
CA ASN A 68 -3.62 6.44 14.54
C ASN A 68 -3.02 6.21 15.93
N ARG A 69 -1.69 6.02 16.03
CA ARG A 69 -0.98 5.94 17.32
C ARG A 69 -1.09 7.27 18.06
N PHE A 70 -0.77 8.37 17.39
CA PHE A 70 -0.90 9.71 17.94
C PHE A 70 -2.32 10.03 18.39
N GLN A 71 -3.33 9.67 17.60
CA GLN A 71 -4.72 9.88 17.98
C GLN A 71 -5.06 9.12 19.26
N LYS A 72 -4.59 7.88 19.45
CA LYS A 72 -4.80 7.14 20.71
C LYS A 72 -4.11 7.82 21.90
N GLU A 73 -2.90 8.33 21.68
CA GLU A 73 -2.12 9.01 22.72
C GLU A 73 -2.70 10.38 23.11
N TYR A 74 -3.29 11.14 22.19
CA TYR A 74 -3.71 12.52 22.45
C TYR A 74 -5.23 12.72 22.54
N ALA A 75 -6.05 11.76 22.06
CA ALA A 75 -7.50 11.92 22.05
C ALA A 75 -8.12 12.10 23.44
N HIS A 76 -7.49 11.57 24.49
CA HIS A 76 -7.97 11.69 25.86
C HIS A 76 -7.95 13.15 26.37
N ARG A 77 -7.05 13.99 25.86
CA ARG A 77 -6.95 15.42 26.25
C ARG A 77 -8.16 16.24 25.83
N PHE A 78 -8.90 15.74 24.84
CA PHE A 78 -10.03 16.42 24.21
C PHE A 78 -11.35 15.69 24.49
N LEU A 79 -11.44 14.92 25.59
CA LEU A 79 -12.66 14.20 25.96
C LEU A 79 -13.85 15.13 26.21
N HIS A 80 -13.57 16.33 26.71
CA HIS A 80 -14.57 17.39 26.94
C HIS A 80 -15.17 17.96 25.64
N LEU A 81 -14.57 17.69 24.48
CA LEU A 81 -15.08 18.10 23.18
C LEU A 81 -15.93 17.00 22.54
N SER A 82 -16.91 17.41 21.73
CA SER A 82 -17.64 16.50 20.85
C SER A 82 -16.69 15.82 19.85
N ASN A 83 -17.03 14.60 19.40
CA ASN A 83 -16.16 13.80 18.53
C ASN A 83 -15.70 14.54 17.26
N LYS A 84 -16.58 15.32 16.63
CA LYS A 84 -16.26 16.13 15.45
C LYS A 84 -15.21 17.21 15.77
N LYS A 85 -15.37 17.92 16.90
CA LYS A 85 -14.41 18.94 17.34
C LYS A 85 -13.08 18.30 17.76
N ARG A 86 -13.14 17.19 18.51
CA ARG A 86 -11.97 16.40 18.92
C ARG A 86 -11.12 15.99 17.72
N GLN A 87 -11.72 15.42 16.68
CA GLN A 87 -10.98 15.02 15.48
C GLN A 87 -10.29 16.21 14.79
N ARG A 88 -10.95 17.38 14.76
CA ARG A 88 -10.36 18.61 14.21
C ARG A 88 -9.15 19.07 15.02
N GLU A 89 -9.26 19.13 16.35
CA GLU A 89 -8.16 19.57 17.21
C GLU A 89 -6.98 18.59 17.20
N VAL A 90 -7.24 17.28 17.23
CA VAL A 90 -6.19 16.26 17.05
C VAL A 90 -5.51 16.40 15.69
N SER A 91 -6.28 16.67 14.62
CA SER A 91 -5.71 16.86 13.28
C SER A 91 -4.83 18.11 13.19
N LYS A 92 -5.24 19.22 13.83
CA LYS A 92 -4.43 20.44 13.91
C LYS A 92 -3.13 20.21 14.66
N LEU A 93 -3.22 19.62 15.87
CA LEU A 93 -2.05 19.33 16.69
C LEU A 93 -1.06 18.40 15.95
N TRP A 94 -1.58 17.38 15.26
CA TRP A 94 -0.74 16.53 14.41
C TRP A 94 -0.04 17.32 13.30
N ALA A 95 -0.75 18.22 12.62
CA ALA A 95 -0.18 19.03 11.54
C ALA A 95 0.91 19.99 12.08
N GLU A 96 0.69 20.60 13.23
CA GLU A 96 1.66 21.47 13.91
C GLU A 96 2.92 20.69 14.31
N LEU A 97 2.76 19.55 14.99
CA LEU A 97 3.88 18.71 15.41
C LEU A 97 4.66 18.12 14.22
N LYS A 98 3.96 17.82 13.12
CA LYS A 98 4.60 17.37 11.87
C LYS A 98 5.38 18.51 11.21
N LYS A 99 4.86 19.74 11.24
CA LYS A 99 5.56 20.93 10.72
C LYS A 99 6.81 21.26 11.55
N ASN A 100 6.72 21.09 12.88
CA ASN A 100 7.84 21.32 13.81
C ASN A 100 8.88 20.19 13.80
N GLY A 101 8.62 19.08 13.08
CA GLY A 101 9.53 17.93 13.00
C GLY A 101 9.55 17.04 14.24
N THR A 102 8.73 17.31 15.26
CA THR A 102 8.61 16.50 16.49
C THR A 102 8.10 15.10 16.17
N VAL A 103 7.18 14.98 15.22
CA VAL A 103 6.62 13.71 14.79
C VAL A 103 7.34 13.21 13.54
N LYS A 104 8.19 12.20 13.71
CA LYS A 104 8.81 11.48 12.59
C LYS A 104 7.87 10.36 12.12
N VAL A 105 7.26 10.55 10.96
CA VAL A 105 6.54 9.47 10.28
C VAL A 105 7.57 8.46 9.75
N PRO A 106 7.54 7.19 10.19
CA PRO A 106 8.47 6.20 9.66
C PRO A 106 8.26 6.06 8.15
N LYS A 107 9.35 6.04 7.38
CA LYS A 107 9.27 5.77 5.94
C LYS A 107 8.82 4.31 5.76
N ALA A 108 7.93 4.07 4.80
CA ALA A 108 7.52 2.70 4.49
C ALA A 108 8.78 1.88 4.18
N PRO A 109 8.91 0.65 4.72
CA PRO A 109 10.04 -0.19 4.37
C PRO A 109 10.05 -0.33 2.86
N LYS A 110 11.11 0.16 2.21
CA LYS A 110 11.31 -0.10 0.78
C LYS A 110 11.29 -1.61 0.65
N ALA A 111 10.35 -2.15 -0.15
CA ALA A 111 10.26 -3.58 -0.38
C ALA A 111 11.68 -4.08 -0.68
N ALA A 112 12.20 -4.97 0.17
CA ALA A 112 13.53 -5.50 0.00
C ALA A 112 13.58 -6.04 -1.43
N LYS A 113 14.47 -5.48 -2.27
CA LYS A 113 14.68 -5.97 -3.63
C LYS A 113 14.92 -7.47 -3.46
N SER A 114 14.00 -8.28 -3.97
CA SER A 114 14.03 -9.71 -3.77
C SER A 114 15.42 -10.23 -4.14
N ALA A 115 15.95 -11.16 -3.35
CA ALA A 115 17.25 -11.77 -3.61
C ALA A 115 17.37 -12.32 -5.05
N SER A 116 16.25 -12.62 -5.71
CA SER A 116 16.21 -12.97 -7.14
C SER A 116 16.85 -11.91 -8.06
N SER A 117 16.81 -10.63 -7.69
CA SER A 117 17.53 -9.58 -8.44
C SER A 117 19.05 -9.73 -8.30
N LYS A 118 19.57 -10.09 -7.12
CA LYS A 118 21.00 -10.39 -6.91
C LYS A 118 21.44 -11.65 -7.63
N VAL A 119 20.61 -12.69 -7.70
CA VAL A 119 20.94 -13.91 -8.46
C VAL A 119 21.00 -13.61 -9.96
N LYS A 120 20.08 -12.79 -10.50
CA LYS A 120 20.13 -12.41 -11.92
C LYS A 120 21.33 -11.51 -12.26
N THR A 121 21.78 -10.63 -11.37
CA THR A 121 23.02 -9.89 -11.61
C THR A 121 24.25 -10.79 -11.52
N ALA A 122 24.33 -11.69 -10.54
CA ALA A 122 25.44 -12.64 -10.44
C ALA A 122 25.56 -13.56 -11.67
N ALA A 123 24.43 -14.04 -12.20
CA ALA A 123 24.42 -14.86 -13.42
C ALA A 123 24.83 -14.05 -14.66
N LYS A 124 24.47 -12.77 -14.75
CA LYS A 124 24.90 -11.90 -15.86
C LYS A 124 26.39 -11.57 -15.79
N THR A 125 26.97 -11.36 -14.61
CA THR A 125 28.42 -11.15 -14.50
C THR A 125 29.20 -12.42 -14.80
N ALA A 126 28.73 -13.59 -14.38
CA ALA A 126 29.39 -14.87 -14.70
C ALA A 126 29.42 -15.17 -16.20
N LYS A 127 28.37 -14.79 -16.95
CA LYS A 127 28.34 -14.96 -18.41
C LYS A 127 29.27 -14.00 -19.15
N LYS A 128 29.58 -12.82 -18.57
CA LYS A 128 30.46 -11.85 -19.22
C LYS A 128 31.94 -12.22 -19.05
N THR A 129 32.32 -12.88 -17.96
CA THR A 129 33.71 -13.33 -17.75
C THR A 129 34.08 -14.58 -18.55
N THR A 130 33.13 -15.44 -18.92
CA THR A 130 33.43 -16.62 -19.76
C THR A 130 33.56 -16.29 -21.25
N ALA A 131 32.98 -15.19 -21.71
CA ALA A 131 33.08 -14.78 -23.12
C ALA A 131 34.39 -14.03 -23.46
N ALA A 132 35.21 -13.66 -22.47
CA ALA A 132 36.47 -12.93 -22.68
C ALA A 132 37.72 -13.82 -22.63
N ARG A 133 37.56 -15.15 -22.65
CA ARG A 133 38.66 -16.12 -22.68
C ARG A 133 38.43 -17.15 -23.80
N LYS A 134 38.47 -16.66 -25.03
CA LYS A 134 38.79 -17.40 -26.25
C LYS A 134 39.60 -16.44 -27.13
#